data_AF-A0A1H7CG92-F1
#
_entry.id   AF-A0A1H7CG92-F1
#
_cell.length_a   1.000
_cell.length_b   1.000
_cell.length_c   1.000
_cell.angle_alpha   90.00
_cell.angle_beta   90.00
_cell.angle_gamma   90.00
#
_symmetry.space_group_name_H-M   'P 1'
#
loop_
_entity.id
_entity.type
_entity.pdbx_description
1 polymer ?
#
loop_
_entity_poly.entity_id
_entity_poly.type
_entity_poly.pdbx_seq_one_letter_code
_entity_poly.pdbx_strand_id
1 'polypeptide(L)'
;MIARRLDPPTGGFGAALAFWEQRVRLMVKPRRFDHVLRVAALAAELAQAAHLSSAEIEQAYLAGILHDIARDLPDAELLRLAPPECEIDAGHPLALHGRAARTLLERWGFRDPVVLEAVEDHTTGPRGGNPVAACVYIADVSEPGRGVNADIRELARLDLCAALERAIVSKVTYLQGRGICVHPRTLCAYHALPGQAQSSSADPAPPAPLQLHPHLQGSD
;
A
#
# COMPACT_ATOMS: atom_id res chain seq x y z
N MET A 1 1.87 21.89 -11.10
CA MET A 1 1.00 22.97 -10.57
C MET A 1 0.17 22.45 -9.37
N ILE A 2 0.77 21.71 -8.43
CA ILE A 2 0.06 21.06 -7.30
C ILE A 2 0.53 21.68 -5.97
N ALA A 3 0.32 22.98 -5.80
CA ALA A 3 0.94 23.77 -4.73
C ALA A 3 -0.03 24.70 -3.98
N ARG A 4 -1.34 24.39 -3.96
CA ARG A 4 -2.28 25.13 -3.12
C ARG A 4 -2.81 24.21 -2.04
N ARG A 5 -2.59 24.62 -0.78
CA ARG A 5 -3.35 24.11 0.36
C ARG A 5 -4.82 24.23 0.01
N LEU A 6 -5.54 23.14 0.17
CA LEU A 6 -6.98 23.14 0.07
C LEU A 6 -7.47 23.20 1.50
N ASP A 7 -8.38 24.11 1.80
CA ASP A 7 -9.04 24.12 3.09
C ASP A 7 -10.27 23.22 2.95
N PRO A 8 -10.25 21.99 3.52
CA PRO A 8 -11.42 21.14 3.49
C PRO A 8 -12.56 21.85 4.24
N PRO A 9 -13.83 21.61 3.86
CA PRO A 9 -14.96 22.24 4.51
C PRO A 9 -14.98 21.92 6.01
N THR A 10 -15.32 22.90 6.84
CA THR A 10 -15.48 22.77 8.30
C THR A 10 -16.77 22.03 8.71
N GLY A 11 -17.45 21.38 7.76
CA GLY A 11 -18.67 20.60 8.00
C GLY A 11 -18.37 19.21 8.56
N GLY A 12 -19.42 18.50 9.01
CA GLY A 12 -19.32 17.10 9.46
C GLY A 12 -18.86 16.14 8.35
N PHE A 13 -18.64 14.87 8.70
CA PHE A 13 -18.06 13.82 7.85
C PHE A 13 -18.58 13.84 6.40
N GLY A 14 -19.89 13.97 6.18
CA GLY A 14 -20.48 13.99 4.84
C GLY A 14 -20.00 15.15 3.93
N ALA A 15 -19.78 16.34 4.47
CA ALA A 15 -19.29 17.48 3.67
C ALA A 15 -17.81 17.30 3.30
N ALA A 16 -16.99 16.80 4.23
CA ALA A 16 -15.60 16.46 3.98
C ALA A 16 -15.47 15.32 2.95
N LEU A 17 -16.32 14.30 3.05
CA LEU A 17 -16.34 13.17 2.12
C LEU A 17 -16.65 13.61 0.69
N ALA A 18 -17.73 14.38 0.48
CA ALA A 18 -18.11 14.86 -0.84
C ALA A 18 -17.00 15.70 -1.49
N PHE A 19 -16.30 16.52 -0.69
CA PHE A 19 -15.14 17.27 -1.15
C PHE A 19 -14.02 16.35 -1.66
N TRP A 20 -13.63 15.34 -0.87
CA TRP A 20 -12.55 14.42 -1.24
C TRP A 20 -12.91 13.52 -2.42
N GLU A 21 -14.14 13.02 -2.47
CA GLU A 21 -14.63 12.23 -3.61
C GLU A 21 -14.56 13.03 -4.91
N GLN A 22 -14.99 14.30 -4.90
CA GLN A 22 -14.89 15.17 -6.06
C GLN A 22 -13.43 15.37 -6.50
N ARG A 23 -12.50 15.49 -5.54
CA ARG A 23 -11.06 15.60 -5.86
C ARG A 23 -10.55 14.34 -6.53
N VAL A 24 -10.84 13.16 -5.99
CA VAL A 24 -10.40 11.89 -6.57
C VAL A 24 -10.95 11.72 -7.99
N ARG A 25 -12.24 12.02 -8.20
CA ARG A 25 -12.89 11.96 -9.52
C ARG A 25 -12.19 12.80 -10.59
N LEU A 26 -11.60 13.94 -10.21
CA LEU A 26 -10.85 14.81 -11.12
C LEU A 26 -9.40 14.36 -11.34
N MET A 27 -8.86 13.53 -10.44
CA MET A 27 -7.46 13.10 -10.45
C MET A 27 -7.24 11.76 -11.17
N VAL A 28 -8.28 10.94 -11.29
CA VAL A 28 -8.19 9.59 -11.86
C VAL A 28 -9.12 9.41 -13.06
N LYS A 29 -8.79 8.44 -13.92
CA LYS A 29 -9.63 8.06 -15.07
C LYS A 29 -10.98 7.50 -14.60
N PRO A 30 -12.05 7.59 -15.43
CA PRO A 30 -13.38 7.12 -15.05
C PRO A 30 -13.42 5.67 -14.52
N ARG A 31 -12.75 4.73 -15.22
CA ARG A 31 -12.67 3.32 -14.78
C ARG A 31 -11.99 3.15 -13.42
N ARG A 32 -11.02 4.01 -13.10
CA ARG A 32 -10.33 4.02 -11.81
C ARG A 32 -11.23 4.59 -10.72
N PHE A 33 -12.03 5.60 -11.04
CA PHE A 33 -13.01 6.12 -10.10
C PHE A 33 -14.07 5.06 -9.74
N ASP A 34 -14.55 4.28 -10.71
CA ASP A 34 -15.46 3.16 -10.42
C ASP A 34 -14.82 2.11 -9.50
N HIS A 35 -13.53 1.82 -9.70
CA HIS A 35 -12.74 0.97 -8.79
C HIS A 35 -12.69 1.55 -7.38
N VAL A 36 -12.33 2.84 -7.25
CA VAL A 36 -12.29 3.56 -5.97
C VAL A 36 -13.61 3.45 -5.20
N LEU A 37 -14.75 3.64 -5.87
CA LEU A 37 -16.06 3.54 -5.22
C LEU A 37 -16.35 2.12 -4.69
N ARG A 38 -15.96 1.08 -5.43
CA ARG A 38 -16.13 -0.31 -5.00
C ARG A 38 -15.19 -0.66 -3.85
N VAL A 39 -13.95 -0.15 -3.86
CA VAL A 39 -13.00 -0.30 -2.75
C VAL A 39 -13.52 0.39 -1.49
N ALA A 40 -14.01 1.62 -1.59
CA ALA A 40 -14.57 2.36 -0.45
C ALA A 40 -15.76 1.64 0.19
N ALA A 41 -16.71 1.18 -0.64
CA ALA A 41 -17.87 0.43 -0.17
C ALA A 41 -17.46 -0.88 0.53
N LEU A 42 -16.55 -1.65 -0.10
CA LEU A 42 -16.10 -2.91 0.48
C LEU A 42 -15.26 -2.69 1.75
N ALA A 43 -14.38 -1.69 1.80
CA ALA A 43 -13.58 -1.40 2.99
C ALA A 43 -14.46 -1.08 4.20
N ALA A 44 -15.54 -0.31 4.01
CA ALA A 44 -16.51 -0.02 5.07
C ALA A 44 -17.30 -1.26 5.50
N GLU A 45 -17.70 -2.11 4.55
CA GLU A 45 -18.37 -3.39 4.82
C GLU A 45 -17.48 -4.32 5.66
N LEU A 46 -16.19 -4.43 5.30
CA LEU A 46 -15.23 -5.24 6.04
C LEU A 46 -14.96 -4.69 7.45
N ALA A 47 -14.86 -3.36 7.58
CA ALA A 47 -14.74 -2.71 8.89
C ALA A 47 -15.95 -3.00 9.79
N GLN A 48 -17.15 -2.99 9.21
CA GLN A 48 -18.38 -3.34 9.93
C GLN A 48 -18.42 -4.81 10.34
N ALA A 49 -18.05 -5.73 9.44
CA ALA A 49 -17.98 -7.16 9.73
C ALA A 49 -16.94 -7.49 10.81
N ALA A 50 -15.84 -6.73 10.86
CA ALA A 50 -14.82 -6.82 11.89
C ALA A 50 -15.19 -6.13 13.22
N HIS A 51 -16.42 -5.63 13.35
CA HIS A 51 -16.92 -4.94 14.54
C HIS A 51 -16.09 -3.72 14.97
N LEU A 52 -15.51 -2.99 14.01
CA LEU A 52 -14.81 -1.74 14.30
C LEU A 52 -15.79 -0.64 14.73
N SER A 53 -15.26 0.41 15.36
CA SER A 53 -16.08 1.56 15.78
C SER A 53 -16.68 2.30 14.58
N SER A 54 -17.77 3.05 14.81
CA SER A 54 -18.39 3.87 13.75
C SER A 54 -17.40 4.84 13.09
N ALA A 55 -16.47 5.39 13.87
CA ALA A 55 -15.41 6.26 13.36
C ALA A 55 -14.45 5.50 12.44
N GLU A 56 -14.05 4.28 12.79
CA GLU A 56 -13.18 3.46 11.96
C GLU A 56 -13.87 2.99 10.67
N ILE A 57 -15.19 2.74 10.70
CA ILE A 57 -15.98 2.43 9.50
C ILE A 57 -15.98 3.63 8.54
N GLU A 58 -16.21 4.84 9.06
CA GLU A 58 -16.12 6.09 8.29
C GLU A 58 -14.71 6.31 7.73
N GLN A 59 -13.67 6.06 8.53
CA GLN A 59 -12.28 6.13 8.11
C GLN A 59 -11.95 5.09 7.04
N ALA A 60 -12.46 3.87 7.13
CA ALA A 60 -12.26 2.83 6.11
C ALA A 60 -12.89 3.20 4.77
N TYR A 61 -14.10 3.75 4.79
CA TYR A 61 -14.72 4.28 3.58
C TYR A 61 -13.86 5.40 2.97
N LEU A 62 -13.47 6.39 3.77
CA LEU A 62 -12.70 7.54 3.32
C LEU A 62 -11.31 7.15 2.81
N ALA A 63 -10.62 6.24 3.48
CA ALA A 63 -9.35 5.69 3.02
C ALA A 63 -9.50 4.94 1.69
N GLY A 64 -10.59 4.18 1.52
CA GLY A 64 -10.93 3.56 0.24
C GLY A 64 -11.19 4.58 -0.87
N ILE A 65 -11.82 5.72 -0.58
CA ILE A 65 -11.97 6.83 -1.54
C ILE A 65 -10.60 7.39 -1.95
N LEU A 66 -9.69 7.54 -0.98
CA LEU A 66 -8.44 8.28 -1.17
C LEU A 66 -7.26 7.43 -1.67
N HIS A 67 -7.30 6.10 -1.55
CA HIS A 67 -6.13 5.22 -1.76
C HIS A 67 -5.41 5.46 -3.10
N ASP A 68 -6.19 5.60 -4.18
CA ASP A 68 -5.69 5.69 -5.55
C ASP A 68 -5.62 7.13 -6.08
N ILE A 69 -5.72 8.16 -5.23
CA ILE A 69 -5.80 9.57 -5.69
C ILE A 69 -4.57 10.03 -6.49
N ALA A 70 -3.42 9.40 -6.28
CA ALA A 70 -2.18 9.66 -7.02
C ALA A 70 -1.92 8.64 -8.15
N ARG A 71 -2.82 7.68 -8.38
CA ARG A 71 -2.59 6.50 -9.23
C ARG A 71 -2.29 6.81 -10.68
N ASP A 72 -2.95 7.82 -11.23
CA ASP A 72 -2.83 8.22 -12.65
C ASP A 72 -1.87 9.41 -12.84
N LEU A 73 -1.09 9.78 -11.81
CA LEU A 73 -0.04 10.79 -11.95
C LEU A 73 1.12 10.25 -12.81
N PRO A 74 1.82 11.11 -13.56
CA PRO A 74 3.03 10.73 -14.27
C PRO A 74 4.14 10.26 -13.32
N ASP A 75 4.99 9.34 -13.79
CA ASP A 75 6.12 8.79 -13.02
C ASP A 75 7.00 9.86 -12.37
N ALA A 76 7.31 10.93 -13.09
CA ALA A 76 8.10 12.05 -12.57
C ALA A 76 7.44 12.72 -11.36
N GLU A 77 6.10 12.80 -11.34
CA GLU A 77 5.35 13.38 -10.23
C GLU A 77 5.25 12.42 -9.05
N LEU A 78 5.11 11.11 -9.32
CA LEU A 78 5.18 10.07 -8.28
C LEU A 78 6.53 10.12 -7.54
N LEU A 79 7.64 10.15 -8.28
CA LEU A 79 9.00 10.28 -7.73
C LEU A 79 9.19 11.59 -6.95
N ARG A 80 8.57 12.68 -7.41
CA ARG A 80 8.64 13.99 -6.75
C ARG A 80 7.83 14.04 -5.45
N LEU A 81 6.74 13.28 -5.37
CA LEU A 81 5.89 13.21 -4.19
C LEU A 81 6.39 12.19 -3.17
N ALA A 82 6.95 11.07 -3.63
CA ALA A 82 7.47 10.00 -2.79
C ALA A 82 8.87 9.60 -3.29
N PRO A 83 9.94 10.07 -2.63
CA PRO A 83 11.30 9.66 -2.98
C PRO A 83 11.46 8.13 -2.88
N PRO A 84 12.16 7.49 -3.84
CA PRO A 84 12.43 6.05 -3.82
C PRO A 84 13.10 5.59 -2.51
N GLU A 85 12.59 4.51 -1.93
CA GLU A 85 13.21 3.82 -0.79
C GLU A 85 14.03 2.59 -1.23
N CYS A 86 13.81 2.10 -2.46
CA CYS A 86 14.54 0.96 -3.02
C CYS A 86 14.60 1.01 -4.56
N GLU A 87 15.31 0.05 -5.17
CA GLU A 87 15.44 -0.03 -6.64
C GLU A 87 14.11 -0.25 -7.36
N ILE A 88 13.16 -0.96 -6.73
CA ILE A 88 11.83 -1.18 -7.30
C ILE A 88 11.09 0.15 -7.47
N ASP A 89 11.18 1.05 -6.49
CA ASP A 89 10.56 2.38 -6.57
C ASP A 89 11.16 3.21 -7.71
N ALA A 90 12.48 3.14 -7.88
CA ALA A 90 13.18 3.88 -8.93
C ALA A 90 12.88 3.32 -10.33
N GLY A 91 12.83 1.98 -10.47
CA GLY A 91 12.57 1.30 -11.74
C GLY A 91 11.09 1.20 -12.12
N HIS A 92 10.19 1.25 -11.14
CA HIS A 92 8.74 1.15 -11.32
C HIS A 92 8.01 2.18 -10.43
N PRO A 93 8.06 3.49 -10.78
CA PRO A 93 7.50 4.56 -9.96
C PRO A 93 6.02 4.39 -9.61
N LEU A 94 5.29 3.64 -10.42
CA LEU A 94 3.90 3.28 -10.17
C LEU A 94 3.68 2.55 -8.83
N ALA A 95 4.69 1.92 -8.22
CA ALA A 95 4.61 1.35 -6.87
C ALA A 95 4.44 2.42 -5.78
N LEU A 96 4.89 3.65 -6.04
CA LEU A 96 4.92 4.76 -5.09
C LEU A 96 3.57 5.44 -4.88
N HIS A 97 2.52 5.11 -5.65
CA HIS A 97 1.28 5.89 -5.64
C HIS A 97 0.60 5.97 -4.26
N GLY A 98 0.71 4.97 -3.38
CA GLY A 98 0.24 5.08 -1.99
C GLY A 98 0.99 6.14 -1.18
N ARG A 99 2.33 6.09 -1.20
CA ARG A 99 3.19 7.10 -0.54
C ARG A 99 2.99 8.49 -1.15
N ALA A 100 2.87 8.57 -2.47
CA ALA A 100 2.62 9.82 -3.19
C ALA A 100 1.24 10.40 -2.84
N ALA A 101 0.20 9.54 -2.72
CA ALA A 101 -1.14 9.92 -2.28
C ALA A 101 -1.11 10.51 -0.88
N ARG A 102 -0.41 9.87 0.08
CA ARG A 102 -0.20 10.43 1.42
C ARG A 102 0.38 11.84 1.37
N THR A 103 1.53 12.01 0.71
CA THR A 103 2.20 13.32 0.65
C THR A 103 1.33 14.37 -0.04
N LEU A 104 0.57 13.98 -1.07
CA LEU A 104 -0.37 14.85 -1.76
C LEU A 104 -1.50 15.33 -0.83
N LEU A 105 -2.10 14.40 -0.09
CA LEU A 105 -3.17 14.69 0.87
C LEU A 105 -2.70 15.60 2.01
N GLU A 106 -1.51 15.35 2.55
CA GLU A 106 -0.90 16.20 3.58
C GLU A 106 -0.66 17.63 3.06
N ARG A 107 -0.19 17.78 1.82
CA ARG A 107 -0.04 19.10 1.16
C ARG A 107 -1.38 19.80 0.93
N TRP A 108 -2.45 19.03 0.71
CA TRP A 108 -3.81 19.52 0.61
C TRP A 108 -4.53 19.66 1.95
N GLY A 109 -3.83 19.55 3.08
CA GLY A 109 -4.39 19.86 4.39
C GLY A 109 -5.12 18.70 5.08
N PHE A 110 -5.12 17.49 4.52
CA PHE A 110 -5.67 16.31 5.19
C PHE A 110 -4.75 15.86 6.36
N ARG A 111 -5.32 15.42 7.48
CA ARG A 111 -4.57 15.19 8.73
C ARG A 111 -4.92 13.92 9.51
N ASP A 112 -5.94 13.15 9.11
CA ASP A 112 -6.30 11.93 9.85
C ASP A 112 -5.20 10.87 9.66
N PRO A 113 -4.45 10.49 10.72
CA PRO A 113 -3.32 9.58 10.59
C PRO A 113 -3.75 8.15 10.25
N VAL A 114 -4.93 7.70 10.70
CA VAL A 114 -5.45 6.34 10.43
C VAL A 114 -5.71 6.18 8.93
N VAL A 115 -6.34 7.19 8.34
CA VAL A 115 -6.63 7.23 6.90
C VAL A 115 -5.35 7.42 6.09
N LEU A 116 -4.45 8.33 6.49
CA LEU A 116 -3.19 8.56 5.77
C LEU A 116 -2.30 7.32 5.73
N GLU A 117 -2.23 6.57 6.83
CA GLU A 117 -1.48 5.32 6.90
C GLU A 117 -2.12 4.23 6.01
N ALA A 118 -3.44 4.06 6.07
CA ALA A 118 -4.15 3.12 5.20
C ALA A 118 -3.95 3.44 3.70
N VAL A 119 -3.97 4.73 3.33
CA VAL A 119 -3.67 5.19 1.98
C VAL A 119 -2.21 4.96 1.60
N GLU A 120 -1.26 5.18 2.51
CA GLU A 120 0.16 4.95 2.22
C GLU A 120 0.46 3.48 1.94
N ASP A 121 -0.06 2.59 2.80
CA ASP A 121 0.35 1.20 2.87
C ASP A 121 -0.45 0.28 1.93
N HIS A 122 -1.53 0.74 1.29
CA HIS A 122 -2.36 -0.12 0.44
C HIS A 122 -1.58 -0.79 -0.71
N THR A 123 -0.50 -0.16 -1.20
CA THR A 123 0.31 -0.72 -2.30
C THR A 123 1.30 -1.76 -1.85
N THR A 124 1.78 -1.71 -0.61
CA THR A 124 2.86 -2.58 -0.12
C THR A 124 2.45 -3.51 1.01
N GLY A 125 1.28 -3.32 1.62
CA GLY A 125 0.81 -4.08 2.77
C GLY A 125 0.81 -3.25 4.06
N PRO A 126 -0.18 -3.42 4.95
CA PRO A 126 -0.24 -2.77 6.26
C PRO A 126 0.94 -3.14 7.17
N ARG A 127 1.36 -2.20 8.01
CA ARG A 127 2.45 -2.39 8.99
C ARG A 127 2.00 -3.01 10.32
N GLY A 128 0.69 -3.21 10.50
CA GLY A 128 0.07 -3.68 11.75
C GLY A 128 -0.38 -2.51 12.64
N GLY A 129 -1.28 -2.80 13.59
CA GLY A 129 -1.80 -1.79 14.53
C GLY A 129 -2.92 -0.88 13.98
N ASN A 130 -3.19 -0.93 12.67
CA ASN A 130 -4.25 -0.17 12.02
C ASN A 130 -5.21 -1.11 11.26
N PRO A 131 -6.39 -1.45 11.82
CA PRO A 131 -7.35 -2.35 11.16
C PRO A 131 -8.01 -1.72 9.93
N VAL A 132 -8.05 -0.39 9.83
CA VAL A 132 -8.53 0.32 8.63
C VAL A 132 -7.62 0.05 7.44
N ALA A 133 -6.29 0.05 7.66
CA ALA A 133 -5.33 -0.30 6.61
C ALA A 133 -5.54 -1.74 6.09
N ALA A 134 -5.87 -2.69 6.98
CA ALA A 134 -6.20 -4.06 6.59
C ALA A 134 -7.46 -4.12 5.71
N CYS A 135 -8.52 -3.42 6.12
CA CYS A 135 -9.77 -3.34 5.35
C CYS A 135 -9.53 -2.78 3.95
N VAL A 136 -8.77 -1.68 3.82
CA VAL A 136 -8.47 -1.04 2.53
C VAL A 136 -7.59 -1.94 1.66
N TYR A 137 -6.55 -2.55 2.23
CA TYR A 137 -5.66 -3.46 1.49
C TYR A 137 -6.42 -4.65 0.91
N ILE A 138 -7.26 -5.30 1.73
CA ILE A 138 -8.08 -6.43 1.31
C ILE A 138 -9.11 -5.98 0.28
N ALA A 139 -9.81 -4.88 0.54
CA ALA A 139 -10.83 -4.36 -0.36
C ALA A 139 -10.20 -4.01 -1.72
N ASP A 140 -9.04 -3.36 -1.76
CA ASP A 140 -8.37 -3.02 -3.01
C ASP A 140 -8.13 -4.27 -3.84
N VAL A 141 -7.56 -5.33 -3.30
CA VAL A 141 -7.22 -6.54 -4.06
C VAL A 141 -8.41 -7.45 -4.38
N SER A 142 -9.56 -7.27 -3.73
CA SER A 142 -10.68 -8.23 -3.77
C SER A 142 -12.05 -7.61 -4.08
N GLU A 143 -12.11 -6.31 -4.41
CA GLU A 143 -13.35 -5.67 -4.83
C GLU A 143 -14.01 -6.44 -6.01
N PRO A 144 -15.34 -6.56 -6.06
CA PRO A 144 -16.03 -7.48 -6.99
C PRO A 144 -15.71 -7.29 -8.47
N GLY A 145 -15.42 -6.06 -8.89
CA GLY A 145 -15.05 -5.71 -10.26
C GLY A 145 -13.70 -6.27 -10.72
N ARG A 146 -12.84 -6.74 -9.82
CA ARG A 146 -11.59 -7.44 -10.19
C ARG A 146 -11.81 -8.84 -10.73
N GLY A 147 -12.93 -9.48 -10.38
CA GLY A 147 -13.23 -10.85 -10.82
C GLY A 147 -12.28 -11.94 -10.28
N VAL A 148 -11.45 -11.60 -9.30
CA VAL A 148 -10.49 -12.51 -8.63
C VAL A 148 -10.53 -12.28 -7.12
N ASN A 149 -9.88 -13.15 -6.34
CA ASN A 149 -9.74 -13.02 -4.88
C ASN A 149 -11.08 -12.99 -4.12
N ALA A 150 -12.11 -13.63 -4.66
CA ALA A 150 -13.41 -13.75 -3.99
C ALA A 150 -13.27 -14.49 -2.66
N ASP A 151 -12.43 -15.52 -2.60
CA ASP A 151 -12.12 -16.27 -1.39
C ASP A 151 -11.53 -15.38 -0.28
N ILE A 152 -10.64 -14.44 -0.62
CA ILE A 152 -10.07 -13.47 0.33
C ILE A 152 -11.17 -12.54 0.86
N ARG A 153 -12.04 -12.04 -0.01
CA ARG A 153 -13.15 -11.16 0.40
C ARG A 153 -14.16 -11.87 1.29
N GLU A 154 -14.54 -13.10 0.94
CA GLU A 154 -15.47 -13.89 1.76
C GLU A 154 -14.85 -14.24 3.11
N LEU A 155 -13.56 -14.57 3.15
CA LEU A 155 -12.83 -14.79 4.40
C LEU A 155 -12.80 -13.52 5.26
N ALA A 156 -12.61 -12.34 4.65
CA ALA A 156 -12.51 -11.08 5.39
C ALA A 156 -13.80 -10.69 6.11
N ARG A 157 -14.96 -11.19 5.67
CA ARG A 157 -16.24 -11.02 6.38
C ARG A 157 -16.35 -11.86 7.65
N LEU A 158 -15.51 -12.87 7.79
CA LEU A 158 -15.50 -13.80 8.92
C LEU A 158 -14.31 -13.56 9.84
N ASP A 159 -13.14 -13.31 9.26
CA ASP A 159 -11.88 -13.10 9.95
C ASP A 159 -10.97 -12.16 9.12
N LEU A 160 -10.94 -10.88 9.53
CA LEU A 160 -10.15 -9.84 8.88
C LEU A 160 -8.65 -10.15 8.93
N CYS A 161 -8.17 -10.71 10.05
CA CYS A 161 -6.77 -11.04 10.23
C CYS A 161 -6.39 -12.16 9.25
N ALA A 162 -7.09 -13.29 9.28
CA ALA A 162 -6.82 -14.42 8.39
C ALA A 162 -6.90 -14.03 6.90
N ALA A 163 -7.83 -13.14 6.53
CA ALA A 163 -7.93 -12.62 5.17
C ALA A 163 -6.74 -11.73 4.79
N LEU A 164 -6.23 -10.90 5.71
CA LEU A 164 -5.04 -10.09 5.49
C LEU A 164 -3.82 -10.98 5.25
N GLU A 165 -3.63 -12.02 6.08
CA GLU A 165 -2.54 -12.99 5.90
C GLU A 165 -2.64 -13.65 4.52
N ARG A 166 -3.84 -14.11 4.14
CA ARG A 166 -4.08 -14.72 2.83
C ARG A 166 -3.78 -13.76 1.68
N ALA A 167 -4.17 -12.49 1.79
CA ALA A 167 -3.93 -11.48 0.78
C ALA A 167 -2.43 -11.19 0.60
N ILE A 168 -1.67 -11.08 1.69
CA ILE A 168 -0.22 -10.87 1.65
C ILE A 168 0.48 -12.10 1.05
N VAL A 169 0.17 -13.32 1.51
CA VAL A 169 0.73 -14.57 0.97
C VAL A 169 0.43 -14.72 -0.52
N SER A 170 -0.81 -14.42 -0.94
CA SER A 170 -1.22 -14.53 -2.35
C SER A 170 -0.43 -13.56 -3.23
N LYS A 171 -0.20 -12.33 -2.77
CA LYS A 171 0.60 -11.34 -3.49
C LYS A 171 2.06 -11.77 -3.64
N VAL A 172 2.69 -12.20 -2.55
CA VAL A 172 4.10 -12.65 -2.58
C VAL A 172 4.25 -13.86 -3.51
N THR A 173 3.40 -14.86 -3.34
CA THR A 173 3.39 -16.07 -4.19
C THR A 173 3.20 -15.72 -5.67
N TYR A 174 2.27 -14.81 -5.97
CA TYR A 174 2.03 -14.37 -7.35
C TYR A 174 3.27 -13.68 -7.95
N LEU A 175 3.87 -12.72 -7.24
CA LEU A 175 5.04 -11.99 -7.74
C LEU A 175 6.24 -12.93 -7.96
N GLN A 176 6.51 -13.80 -6.98
CA GLN A 176 7.59 -14.80 -7.08
C GLN A 176 7.36 -15.79 -8.22
N GLY A 177 6.14 -16.31 -8.37
CA GLY A 177 5.77 -17.20 -9.47
C GLY A 177 5.88 -16.55 -10.86
N ARG A 178 5.91 -15.22 -10.92
CA ARG A 178 6.12 -14.44 -12.15
C ARG A 178 7.57 -13.97 -12.33
N GLY A 179 8.47 -14.31 -11.41
CA GLY A 179 9.86 -13.82 -11.41
C GLY A 179 9.99 -12.32 -11.16
N ILE A 180 8.97 -11.69 -10.57
CA ILE A 180 8.96 -10.25 -10.25
C ILE A 180 9.49 -10.07 -8.82
N CYS A 181 10.43 -9.14 -8.65
CA CYS A 181 10.97 -8.81 -7.33
C CYS A 181 9.87 -8.27 -6.41
N VAL A 182 9.81 -8.77 -5.17
CA VAL A 182 8.82 -8.36 -4.17
C VAL A 182 9.35 -7.11 -3.45
N HIS A 183 8.51 -6.08 -3.33
CA HIS A 183 8.88 -4.85 -2.64
C HIS A 183 9.31 -5.14 -1.17
N PRO A 184 10.41 -4.55 -0.66
CA PRO A 184 10.88 -4.79 0.70
C PRO A 184 9.81 -4.61 1.78
N ARG A 185 8.98 -3.56 1.70
CA ARG A 185 7.83 -3.35 2.61
C ARG A 185 6.82 -4.51 2.59
N THR A 186 6.57 -5.11 1.42
CA THR A 186 5.71 -6.29 1.31
C THR A 186 6.36 -7.53 1.92
N LEU A 187 7.67 -7.70 1.74
CA LEU A 187 8.42 -8.77 2.42
C LEU A 187 8.42 -8.59 3.95
N CYS A 188 8.55 -7.36 4.46
CA CYS A 188 8.41 -7.08 5.88
C CYS A 188 7.03 -7.52 6.41
N ALA A 189 5.95 -7.16 5.71
CA ALA A 189 4.60 -7.58 6.08
C ALA A 189 4.44 -9.11 6.02
N TYR A 190 5.04 -9.77 5.02
CA TYR A 190 5.01 -11.22 4.86
C TYR A 190 5.78 -11.96 5.96
N HIS A 191 6.99 -11.51 6.30
CA HIS A 191 7.79 -12.12 7.37
C HIS A 191 7.21 -11.89 8.77
N ALA A 192 6.39 -10.85 8.95
CA ALA A 192 5.68 -10.60 10.20
C ALA A 192 4.48 -11.54 10.42
N LEU A 193 4.06 -12.30 9.40
CA LEU A 193 2.94 -13.23 9.51
C LEU A 193 3.29 -14.43 10.42
N PRO A 194 2.31 -14.96 11.18
CA PRO A 194 2.48 -16.19 11.94
C PRO A 194 2.95 -17.35 11.04
N GLY A 195 3.98 -18.07 11.47
CA GLY A 195 4.54 -19.21 10.73
C GLY A 195 5.48 -18.86 9.56
N GLN A 196 5.59 -17.58 9.17
CA GLN A 196 6.61 -17.08 8.24
C GLN A 196 7.87 -16.56 8.93
N ALA A 197 7.86 -16.51 10.26
CA ALA A 197 9.05 -16.29 11.07
C ALA A 197 9.97 -17.52 10.97
N GLN A 198 10.82 -17.59 9.94
CA GLN A 198 11.93 -18.53 9.87
C GLN A 198 13.27 -17.84 9.59
N SER A 199 14.22 -18.16 10.47
CA SER A 199 15.68 -18.20 10.29
C SER A 199 16.38 -16.96 9.73
N SER A 200 16.62 -15.97 10.60
CA SER A 200 17.83 -15.16 10.49
C SER A 200 19.05 -16.04 10.86
N SER A 201 19.57 -16.79 9.90
CA SER A 201 20.93 -17.33 9.97
C SER A 201 21.57 -17.30 8.59
N ALA A 202 22.16 -16.16 8.26
CA ALA A 202 23.41 -16.05 7.53
C ALA A 202 23.81 -14.57 7.52
N ASP A 203 24.58 -14.15 8.53
CA ASP A 203 25.57 -13.11 8.28
C ASP A 203 26.42 -13.61 7.11
N PRO A 204 26.58 -12.86 6.01
CA PRO A 204 27.61 -13.21 5.04
C PRO A 204 28.95 -13.10 5.78
N ALA A 205 29.64 -14.23 5.92
CA ALA A 205 30.98 -14.28 6.47
C ALA A 205 31.83 -13.17 5.79
N PRO A 206 32.63 -12.41 6.56
CA PRO A 206 33.47 -11.38 5.96
C PRO A 206 34.35 -12.02 4.88
N PRO A 207 34.54 -11.35 3.73
CA PRO A 207 35.31 -11.91 2.63
C PRO A 207 36.70 -12.29 3.12
N ALA A 208 37.13 -13.50 2.77
CA ALA A 208 38.47 -13.99 3.09
C ALA A 208 39.51 -12.99 2.57
N PRO A 209 40.55 -12.67 3.36
CA PRO A 209 41.58 -11.74 2.91
C PRO A 209 42.26 -12.27 1.65
N LEU A 210 42.39 -11.39 0.66
CA LEU A 210 43.04 -11.65 -0.62
C LEU A 210 44.44 -12.23 -0.36
N GLN A 211 44.66 -13.52 -0.67
CA GLN A 211 46.02 -14.07 -0.67
C GLN A 211 46.75 -13.48 -1.88
N LEU A 212 47.64 -12.52 -1.61
CA LEU A 212 48.63 -12.06 -2.56
C LEU A 212 49.54 -13.24 -2.90
N HIS A 213 49.39 -13.79 -4.11
CA HIS A 213 50.36 -14.72 -4.66
C HIS A 213 51.72 -14.00 -4.81
N PRO A 214 52.84 -14.60 -4.35
CA PRO A 214 54.15 -14.01 -4.55
C PRO A 214 54.48 -14.00 -6.05
N HIS A 215 54.79 -12.81 -6.56
CA HIS A 215 55.39 -12.63 -7.87
C HIS A 215 56.65 -13.49 -7.97
N LEU A 216 56.64 -14.43 -8.92
CA LEU A 216 57.84 -15.08 -9.43
C LEU A 216 58.76 -14.00 -10.01
N GLN A 217 59.89 -13.75 -9.35
CA GLN A 217 61.04 -13.08 -9.94
C GLN A 217 61.61 -13.99 -11.03
N GLY A 218 61.58 -13.51 -12.26
CA GLY A 218 62.35 -14.06 -13.38
C GLY A 218 63.32 -12.99 -13.86
N SER A 219 64.59 -13.21 -13.51
CA SER A 219 65.83 -12.94 -14.26
C SER A 219 65.74 -12.09 -15.53
N ASP A 220 66.43 -10.94 -15.51
CA ASP A 220 67.73 -10.75 -16.16
C ASP A 220 68.58 -9.75 -15.35
#